data_AF-A0A7C5RI62-F1
#
_entry.id   AF-A0A7C5RI62-F1
#
_cell.length_a   1.000
_cell.length_b   1.000
_cell.length_c   1.000
_cell.angle_alpha   90.00
_cell.angle_beta   90.00
_cell.angle_gamma   90.00
#
_symmetry.space_group_name_H-M   'P 1'
#
loop_
_entity.id
_entity.type
_entity.pdbx_description
1 polymer ?
#
loop_
_entity_poly.entity_id
_entity_poly.type
_entity_poly.pdbx_seq_one_letter_code
_entity_poly.pdbx_strand_id
1 'polypeptide(L)'
;MLDKIILSKREEIEYLKKLYPVEMLLKALPDRSRYKNRFINSLMKSIESGKPGLIAEIKFQSPSKGVIRKSGIPEDIAKVYEESRYVDCISVLTEGRYFWGHIS
;
A
#
# COMPACT_ATOMS: atom_id res chain seq x y z
N MET A 1 -2.10 -19.46 -8.17
CA MET A 1 -2.15 -18.66 -6.92
C MET A 1 -2.83 -17.33 -7.18
N LEU A 2 -2.35 -16.54 -8.15
CA LEU A 2 -2.96 -15.26 -8.53
C LEU A 2 -4.46 -15.36 -8.83
N ASP A 3 -4.90 -16.39 -9.57
CA ASP A 3 -6.32 -16.59 -9.89
C ASP A 3 -7.20 -16.71 -8.64
N LYS A 4 -6.71 -17.37 -7.58
CA LYS A 4 -7.43 -17.50 -6.31
C LYS A 4 -7.59 -16.14 -5.64
N ILE A 5 -6.54 -15.32 -5.65
CA ILE A 5 -6.57 -13.95 -5.12
C ILE A 5 -7.59 -13.11 -5.89
N ILE A 6 -7.54 -13.16 -7.23
CA ILE A 6 -8.47 -12.41 -8.10
C ILE A 6 -9.92 -12.81 -7.83
N LEU A 7 -10.21 -14.12 -7.80
CA LEU A 7 -11.57 -14.62 -7.56
C LEU A 7 -12.10 -14.13 -6.20
N SER A 8 -11.31 -14.30 -5.13
CA SER A 8 -11.73 -13.80 -3.81
C SER A 8 -11.93 -12.29 -3.74
N LYS A 9 -11.10 -11.52 -4.46
CA LYS A 9 -11.19 -10.06 -4.44
C LYS A 9 -12.41 -9.57 -5.21
N ARG A 10 -12.84 -10.28 -6.26
CA ARG A 10 -14.10 -9.98 -6.95
C ARG A 10 -15.30 -10.12 -6.03
N GLU A 11 -15.38 -11.24 -5.29
CA GLU A 11 -16.45 -11.46 -4.29
C GLU A 11 -16.47 -10.37 -3.22
N GLU A 12 -15.29 -10.02 -2.70
CA GLU A 12 -15.12 -8.94 -1.72
C GLU A 12 -15.54 -7.58 -2.27
N ILE A 13 -15.14 -7.23 -3.50
CA ILE A 13 -15.53 -5.98 -4.15
C ILE A 13 -17.05 -5.90 -4.32
N GLU A 14 -17.70 -6.99 -4.76
CA GLU A 14 -19.15 -7.00 -4.95
C GLU A 14 -19.91 -6.88 -3.62
N TYR A 15 -19.36 -7.42 -2.53
CA TYR A 15 -19.88 -7.17 -1.19
C TYR A 15 -19.65 -5.72 -0.74
N LEU A 16 -18.43 -5.19 -0.89
CA LEU A 16 -18.07 -3.85 -0.45
C LEU A 16 -18.83 -2.76 -1.22
N LYS A 17 -19.11 -2.94 -2.52
CA LYS A 17 -19.92 -1.98 -3.30
C LYS A 17 -21.36 -1.86 -2.78
N LYS A 18 -21.92 -2.93 -2.18
CA LYS A 18 -23.25 -2.88 -1.56
C LYS A 18 -23.25 -2.09 -0.26
N LEU A 19 -22.15 -2.18 0.51
CA LEU A 19 -21.99 -1.44 1.77
C LEU A 19 -21.55 0.02 1.54
N TYR A 20 -20.71 0.24 0.54
CA TYR A 20 -20.08 1.51 0.23
C TYR A 20 -20.24 1.81 -1.26
N PRO A 21 -21.41 2.36 -1.67
CA PRO A 21 -21.63 2.77 -3.05
C PRO A 21 -20.56 3.75 -3.52
N VAL A 22 -20.18 3.66 -4.80
CA VAL A 22 -19.07 4.47 -5.36
C VAL A 22 -19.35 5.96 -5.20
N GLU A 23 -20.60 6.39 -5.36
CA GLU A 23 -21.02 7.78 -5.22
C GLU A 23 -20.81 8.30 -3.80
N MET A 24 -21.05 7.45 -2.78
CA MET A 24 -20.77 7.77 -1.39
C MET A 24 -19.26 7.93 -1.17
N LEU A 25 -18.45 7.01 -1.72
CA LEU A 25 -16.99 7.10 -1.63
C LEU A 25 -16.45 8.37 -2.28
N LEU A 26 -16.93 8.70 -3.49
CA LEU A 26 -16.53 9.92 -4.22
C LEU A 26 -16.82 11.19 -3.42
N LYS A 27 -17.97 11.26 -2.73
CA LYS A 27 -18.33 12.38 -1.87
C LYS A 27 -17.48 12.46 -0.60
N ALA A 28 -17.02 11.33 -0.09
CA ALA A 28 -16.18 11.25 1.11
C ALA A 28 -14.68 11.46 0.83
N LEU A 29 -14.26 11.51 -0.44
CA LEU A 29 -12.84 11.69 -0.77
C LEU A 29 -12.35 13.08 -0.30
N PRO A 30 -11.27 13.14 0.50
CA PRO A 30 -10.67 14.41 0.86
C PRO A 30 -9.97 15.03 -0.36
N ASP A 31 -9.77 16.35 -0.34
CA ASP A 31 -8.90 16.98 -1.33
C ASP A 31 -7.47 16.44 -1.20
N ARG A 32 -6.97 15.88 -2.31
CA ARG A 32 -5.61 15.34 -2.42
C ARG A 32 -4.77 16.09 -3.46
N SER A 33 -5.23 17.26 -3.93
CA SER A 33 -4.53 18.12 -4.89
C SER A 33 -3.06 18.36 -4.49
N ARG A 34 -2.80 18.63 -3.20
CA ARG A 34 -1.45 18.80 -2.63
C ARG A 34 -0.53 17.58 -2.75
N TYR A 35 -1.09 16.40 -2.99
CA TYR A 35 -0.35 15.14 -3.14
C TYR A 35 -0.18 14.70 -4.59
N LYS A 36 -0.73 15.46 -5.55
CA LYS A 36 -0.64 15.15 -6.97
C LYS A 36 0.82 14.93 -7.39
N ASN A 37 1.08 13.83 -8.07
CA ASN A 37 2.41 13.42 -8.55
C ASN A 37 3.50 13.25 -7.49
N ARG A 38 3.24 13.36 -6.17
CA ARG A 38 4.29 13.28 -5.15
C ARG A 38 5.06 11.95 -5.18
N PHE A 39 4.36 10.84 -5.41
CA PHE A 39 5.00 9.52 -5.53
C PHE A 39 6.02 9.48 -6.67
N ILE A 40 5.60 9.88 -7.88
CA ILE A 40 6.46 9.89 -9.07
C ILE A 40 7.61 10.88 -8.89
N ASN A 41 7.32 12.09 -8.42
CA ASN A 41 8.32 13.14 -8.23
C ASN A 41 9.40 12.73 -7.21
N SER A 42 9.03 11.99 -6.15
CA SER A 42 9.98 11.50 -5.14
C SER A 42 10.98 10.53 -5.77
N LEU A 43 10.50 9.55 -6.54
CA LEU A 43 11.34 8.58 -7.23
C LEU A 43 12.24 9.24 -8.29
N MET A 44 11.66 10.12 -9.12
CA MET A 44 12.40 10.80 -10.18
C MET A 44 13.54 11.66 -9.63
N LYS A 45 13.32 12.36 -8.51
CA LYS A 45 14.37 13.15 -7.85
C LYS A 45 15.60 12.31 -7.50
N SER A 46 15.41 11.11 -6.96
CA SER A 46 16.51 10.21 -6.63
C SER A 46 17.20 9.70 -7.90
N ILE A 47 16.43 9.26 -8.89
CA ILE A 47 16.94 8.78 -10.19
C ILE A 47 17.78 9.86 -10.90
N GLU A 48 17.27 11.08 -10.98
CA GLU A 48 17.96 12.23 -11.60
C GLU A 48 19.23 12.61 -10.84
N SER A 49 19.31 12.33 -9.54
CA SER A 49 20.51 12.53 -8.72
C SER A 49 21.53 11.38 -8.82
N GLY A 50 21.31 10.41 -9.70
CA GLY A 50 22.16 9.22 -9.86
C GLY A 50 21.99 8.17 -8.76
N LYS A 51 20.90 8.23 -7.99
CA LYS A 51 20.55 7.25 -6.95
C LYS A 51 19.38 6.38 -7.40
N PRO A 52 19.25 5.14 -6.90
CA PRO A 52 18.05 4.35 -7.17
C PRO A 52 16.81 5.00 -6.56
N GLY A 53 15.68 4.99 -7.28
CA GLY A 53 14.37 5.32 -6.72
C GLY A 53 13.84 4.15 -5.89
N LEU A 54 13.90 4.24 -4.56
CA LEU A 54 13.57 3.15 -3.65
C LEU A 54 12.13 3.24 -3.13
N ILE A 55 11.36 2.19 -3.41
CA ILE A 55 10.05 1.94 -2.78
C ILE A 55 10.23 0.85 -1.74
N ALA A 56 10.13 1.20 -0.45
CA ALA A 56 10.15 0.21 0.63
C ALA A 56 8.74 -0.33 0.88
N GLU A 57 8.61 -1.65 1.03
CA GLU A 57 7.32 -2.30 1.20
C GLU A 57 7.10 -2.80 2.63
N ILE A 58 6.00 -2.38 3.24
CA ILE A 58 5.50 -2.92 4.51
C ILE A 58 4.63 -4.14 4.21
N LYS A 59 5.17 -5.34 4.46
CA LYS A 59 4.51 -6.63 4.22
C LYS A 59 4.76 -7.61 5.36
N PHE A 60 3.68 -8.11 5.97
CA PHE A 60 3.75 -9.03 7.11
C PHE A 60 3.72 -10.50 6.70
N GLN A 61 3.00 -10.84 5.63
CA GLN A 61 2.89 -12.19 5.09
C GLN A 61 2.91 -12.18 3.56
N SER A 62 3.30 -13.31 2.95
CA SER A 62 2.96 -13.59 1.56
C SER A 62 2.54 -15.04 1.36
N PRO A 63 1.75 -15.36 0.32
CA PRO A 63 1.39 -16.75 0.00
C PRO A 63 2.59 -17.65 -0.30
N SER A 64 3.70 -17.07 -0.76
CA SER A 64 4.91 -17.81 -1.16
C SER A 64 5.90 -18.02 -0.02
N LYS A 65 5.98 -17.09 0.95
CA LYS A 65 6.96 -17.14 2.05
C LYS A 65 6.33 -17.34 3.43
N GLY A 66 5.00 -17.39 3.51
CA GLY A 66 4.30 -17.41 4.80
C GLY A 66 4.54 -16.11 5.57
N VAL A 67 4.58 -16.20 6.89
CA VAL A 67 4.80 -15.05 7.77
C VAL A 67 6.23 -14.53 7.60
N ILE A 68 6.35 -13.29 7.12
CA ILE A 68 7.62 -12.57 6.97
C ILE A 68 7.95 -11.82 8.27
N ARG A 69 6.92 -11.25 8.90
CA ARG A 69 7.03 -10.54 10.19
C ARG A 69 5.76 -10.80 11.01
N LYS A 70 5.93 -11.24 12.25
CA LYS A 70 4.83 -11.77 13.09
C LYS A 70 3.70 -10.76 13.38
N SER A 71 4.00 -9.47 13.38
CA SER A 71 3.06 -8.34 13.33
C SER A 71 3.88 -7.05 13.52
N GLY A 72 3.26 -5.89 13.34
CA GLY A 72 3.85 -4.59 13.65
C GLY A 72 2.87 -3.49 13.30
N ILE A 73 3.06 -2.33 13.91
CA ILE A 73 2.31 -1.12 13.59
C ILE A 73 2.93 -0.55 12.30
N PRO A 74 2.20 -0.48 11.17
CA PRO A 74 2.73 0.01 9.90
C PRO A 74 3.39 1.39 10.03
N GLU A 75 2.85 2.26 10.88
CA GLU A 75 3.36 3.60 11.16
C GLU A 75 4.77 3.57 11.76
N ASP A 76 5.05 2.62 12.66
CA ASP A 76 6.38 2.50 13.26
C ASP A 76 7.41 2.03 12.23
N ILE A 77 7.01 1.13 11.34
CA ILE A 77 7.88 0.69 10.23
C ILE A 77 8.11 1.83 9.24
N ALA A 78 7.06 2.60 8.93
CA ALA A 78 7.14 3.75 8.05
C ALA A 78 8.10 4.82 8.58
N LYS A 79 8.11 5.09 9.89
CA LYS A 79 9.08 5.98 10.54
C LYS A 79 10.52 5.51 10.36
N VAL A 80 10.78 4.21 10.55
CA VAL A 80 12.13 3.66 10.33
C VAL A 80 12.57 3.84 8.88
N TYR A 81 11.66 3.64 7.91
CA TYR A 81 11.96 3.90 6.50
C TYR A 81 12.25 5.38 6.21
N GLU A 82 11.46 6.29 6.79
CA GLU A 82 11.69 7.74 6.67
C GLU A 82 13.04 8.16 7.28
N GLU A 83 13.36 7.68 8.49
CA GLU A 83 14.61 7.97 9.20
C GLU A 83 15.86 7.47 8.46
N SER A 84 15.72 6.41 7.66
CA SER A 84 16.82 5.88 6.85
C SER A 84 17.32 6.86 5.78
N ARG A 85 16.48 7.82 5.35
CA ARG A 85 16.75 8.78 4.25
C ARG A 85 17.04 8.15 2.88
N TYR A 86 17.01 6.84 2.74
CA TYR A 86 17.24 6.12 1.48
C TYR A 86 15.95 5.73 0.78
N VAL A 87 14.81 5.80 1.47
CA VAL A 87 13.50 5.42 0.95
C VAL A 87 12.78 6.64 0.39
N ASP A 88 12.39 6.57 -0.88
CA ASP A 88 11.67 7.66 -1.55
C ASP A 88 10.16 7.52 -1.40
N CYS A 89 9.67 6.28 -1.32
CA CYS A 89 8.25 5.93 -1.27
C CYS A 89 8.01 4.70 -0.42
N ILE A 90 6.81 4.60 0.15
CA ILE A 90 6.39 3.43 0.93
C ILE A 90 5.22 2.76 0.22
N SER A 91 5.34 1.46 0.00
CA SER A 91 4.24 0.57 -0.39
C SER A 91 3.68 -0.09 0.87
N VAL A 92 2.36 -0.02 1.08
CA VAL A 92 1.69 -0.66 2.22
C VAL A 92 0.65 -1.64 1.70
N LEU A 93 0.77 -2.90 2.10
CA LEU A 93 -0.21 -3.92 1.74
C LEU A 93 -1.45 -3.75 2.62
N THR A 94 -2.59 -3.51 2.00
CA THR A 94 -3.90 -3.38 2.67
C THR A 94 -4.74 -4.65 2.57
N GLU A 95 -4.25 -5.67 1.87
CA GLU A 95 -4.96 -6.93 1.62
C GLU A 95 -4.81 -7.88 2.81
N GLY A 96 -5.92 -8.25 3.44
CA GLY A 96 -5.91 -9.04 4.68
C GLY A 96 -5.69 -10.54 4.50
N ARG A 97 -6.32 -11.18 3.50
CA ARG A 97 -6.41 -12.64 3.43
C ARG A 97 -5.06 -13.32 3.14
N TYR A 98 -4.26 -12.71 2.29
CA TYR A 98 -3.02 -13.29 1.76
C TYR A 98 -1.77 -12.57 2.26
N PHE A 99 -1.88 -11.29 2.62
CA PHE A 99 -0.75 -10.45 3.00
C PHE A 99 -0.79 -9.94 4.45
N TRP A 100 -1.87 -10.22 5.19
CA TRP A 100 -2.10 -9.72 6.56
C TRP A 100 -2.06 -8.19 6.65
N GLY A 101 -2.47 -7.52 5.58
CA GLY A 101 -2.69 -6.09 5.49
C GLY A 101 -4.04 -5.66 6.05
N HIS A 102 -4.19 -4.37 6.30
CA HIS A 102 -5.42 -3.75 6.77
C HIS A 102 -5.46 -2.26 6.37
N ILE A 103 -6.66 -1.66 6.37
CA ILE A 103 -6.90 -0.25 6.01
C ILE A 103 -6.90 0.67 7.25
N SER A 104 -7.00 0.09 8.45
CA SER A 104 -7.21 0.77 9.73
C SER A 104 -5.92 1.04 10.50
#